data_AF-A0A3P6DEK5-F1
#
_entry.id   AF-A0A3P6DEK5-F1
#
_cell.length_a   1.000
_cell.length_b   1.000
_cell.length_c   1.000
_cell.angle_alpha   90.00
_cell.angle_beta   90.00
_cell.angle_gamma   90.00
#
_symmetry.space_group_name_H-M   'P 1'
#
loop_
_entity.id
_entity.type
_entity.pdbx_description
1 polymer ?
#
loop_
_entity_poly.entity_id
_entity_poly.type
_entity_poly.pdbx_seq_one_letter_code
_entity_poly.pdbx_strand_id
1 'polypeptide(L)'
;MSSIPGSKEFEIFCQYAFDQKSLDYGPEMRTVRPLRSQFYLDIRKSIETSSLGCSDYIFQLDYLYDFYELAWEVIKLAGCLPLGLRVLGSYLRGKSRDEWENALPRLRSSLDKGIESILMLGYNGLPCDKDRTLFLYIACFFSGIAVDRVKSCLEDCDLDVDHGLHNLEQKSLISINTVFGSVEMHTLL
;
A
#
# COMPACT_ATOMS: atom_id res chain seq x y z
N MET A 1 -1.22 -20.31 -20.52
CA MET A 1 -0.84 -18.96 -20.06
C MET A 1 -0.34 -19.10 -18.62
N SER A 2 0.96 -19.32 -18.45
CA SER A 2 1.59 -19.36 -17.13
C SER A 2 1.63 -17.93 -16.57
N SER A 3 0.97 -17.73 -15.44
CA SER A 3 1.10 -16.52 -14.62
C SER A 3 2.56 -16.36 -14.21
N ILE A 4 3.15 -15.19 -14.45
CA ILE A 4 4.49 -14.83 -13.96
C ILE A 4 4.41 -14.84 -12.41
N PRO A 5 5.20 -15.66 -11.71
CA PRO A 5 5.26 -15.63 -10.24
C PRO A 5 5.66 -14.22 -9.77
N GLY A 6 4.89 -13.61 -8.87
CA GLY A 6 5.13 -12.25 -8.38
C GLY A 6 4.26 -11.15 -9.02
N SER A 7 3.46 -11.46 -10.06
CA SER A 7 2.68 -10.42 -10.73
C SER A 7 1.56 -9.85 -9.85
N LYS A 8 0.91 -10.67 -9.02
CA LYS A 8 -0.19 -10.24 -8.14
C LYS A 8 0.34 -9.49 -6.92
N GLU A 9 1.46 -9.95 -6.40
CA GLU A 9 2.16 -9.36 -5.26
C GLU A 9 2.66 -7.96 -5.62
N PHE A 10 3.23 -7.82 -6.82
CA PHE A 10 3.64 -6.53 -7.38
C PHE A 10 2.45 -5.60 -7.60
N GLU A 11 1.33 -6.10 -8.14
CA GLU A 11 0.10 -5.32 -8.30
C GLU A 11 -0.43 -4.78 -6.95
N ILE A 12 -0.47 -5.63 -5.93
CA ILE A 12 -0.91 -5.25 -4.58
C ILE A 12 0.03 -4.19 -4.01
N PHE A 13 1.34 -4.38 -4.09
CA PHE A 13 2.30 -3.40 -3.57
C PHE A 13 2.15 -2.03 -4.25
N CYS A 14 2.14 -2.00 -5.59
CA CYS A 14 2.07 -0.76 -6.35
C CYS A 14 0.78 0.03 -6.11
N GLN A 15 -0.36 -0.66 -5.92
CA GLN A 15 -1.62 -0.01 -5.57
C GLN A 15 -1.52 0.79 -4.26
N TYR A 16 -0.70 0.31 -3.32
CA TYR A 16 -0.55 0.92 -2.00
C TYR A 16 0.65 1.87 -1.91
N ALA A 17 1.68 1.68 -2.73
CA ALA A 17 2.91 2.48 -2.73
C ALA A 17 2.85 3.76 -3.58
N PHE A 18 2.04 3.78 -4.63
CA PHE A 18 1.96 4.92 -5.56
C PHE A 18 0.57 5.55 -5.57
N ASP A 19 0.49 6.87 -5.71
CA ASP A 19 -0.78 7.58 -5.87
C ASP A 19 -1.30 7.43 -7.31
N GLN A 20 -2.63 7.34 -7.48
CA GLN A 20 -3.23 7.35 -8.82
C GLN A 20 -2.92 8.63 -9.61
N LYS A 21 -2.63 9.75 -8.91
CA LYS A 21 -2.27 11.03 -9.53
C LYS A 21 -0.79 11.14 -9.92
N SER A 22 0.10 10.33 -9.36
CA SER A 22 1.53 10.32 -9.74
C SER A 22 1.79 9.56 -11.04
N LEU A 23 0.77 8.89 -11.59
CA LEU A 23 0.79 8.16 -12.87
C LEU A 23 -0.15 8.88 -13.85
N ASP A 24 0.28 10.04 -14.37
CA ASP A 24 -0.49 10.84 -15.33
C ASP A 24 -0.48 10.21 -16.74
N TYR A 25 -1.19 9.10 -16.90
CA TYR A 25 -1.35 8.40 -18.19
C TYR A 25 -2.71 8.68 -18.86
N GLY A 26 -3.29 9.87 -18.62
CA GLY A 26 -4.57 10.24 -19.21
C GLY A 26 -5.78 9.47 -18.68
N PRO A 27 -7.01 9.84 -19.11
CA PRO A 27 -8.25 9.35 -18.51
C PRO A 27 -8.53 7.85 -18.72
N GLU A 28 -7.87 7.20 -19.69
CA GLU A 28 -8.07 5.78 -20.00
C GLU A 28 -7.34 4.83 -19.04
N MET A 29 -6.30 5.29 -18.32
CA MET A 29 -5.47 4.46 -17.43
C MET A 29 -5.86 4.50 -15.95
N ARG A 30 -7.05 5.03 -15.62
CA ARG A 30 -7.57 5.13 -14.25
C ARG A 30 -7.93 3.79 -13.58
N THR A 31 -7.63 2.66 -14.23
CA THR A 31 -7.87 1.32 -13.69
C THR A 31 -6.55 0.53 -13.61
N VAL A 32 -6.38 -0.29 -12.56
CA VAL A 32 -5.14 -1.04 -12.27
C VAL A 32 -4.75 -2.00 -13.41
N ARG A 33 -5.73 -2.47 -14.19
CA ARG A 33 -5.54 -3.39 -15.33
C ARG A 33 -4.80 -2.76 -16.52
N PRO A 34 -5.20 -1.59 -17.04
CA PRO A 34 -4.45 -0.89 -18.09
C PRO A 34 -3.10 -0.35 -17.59
N LEU A 35 -2.96 0.06 -16.32
CA LEU A 35 -1.65 0.37 -15.74
C LEU A 35 -0.69 -0.82 -15.82
N ARG A 36 -1.15 -2.03 -15.46
CA ARG A 36 -0.36 -3.26 -15.58
C ARG A 36 0.05 -3.56 -17.01
N SER A 37 -0.89 -3.47 -17.95
CA SER A 37 -0.63 -3.78 -19.36
C SER A 37 0.27 -2.74 -20.00
N GLN A 38 0.07 -1.45 -19.70
CA GLN A 38 0.91 -0.37 -20.22
C GLN A 38 2.30 -0.40 -19.59
N PHE A 39 2.44 -0.59 -18.29
CA PHE A 39 3.73 -0.68 -17.60
C PHE A 39 4.58 -1.84 -18.15
N TYR A 40 4.01 -3.03 -18.33
CA TYR A 40 4.69 -4.16 -18.95
C TYR A 40 4.95 -3.95 -20.45
N LEU A 41 4.02 -3.34 -21.19
CA LEU A 41 4.20 -3.05 -22.62
C LEU A 41 5.24 -1.97 -22.84
N ASP A 42 5.33 -0.96 -21.98
CA ASP A 42 6.32 0.12 -22.03
C ASP A 42 7.71 -0.39 -21.66
N ILE A 43 7.84 -1.23 -20.62
CA ILE A 43 9.09 -1.94 -20.32
C ILE A 43 9.52 -2.82 -21.52
N ARG A 44 8.59 -3.57 -22.11
CA ARG A 44 8.88 -4.47 -23.24
C ARG A 44 9.21 -3.73 -24.54
N LYS A 45 8.46 -2.68 -24.89
CA LYS A 45 8.76 -1.79 -26.03
C LYS A 45 10.07 -1.05 -25.81
N SER A 46 10.42 -0.69 -24.58
CA SER A 46 11.67 0.01 -24.26
C SER A 46 12.91 -0.87 -24.48
N ILE A 47 12.82 -2.18 -24.26
CA ILE A 47 13.89 -3.14 -24.64
C ILE A 47 14.08 -3.16 -26.16
N GLU A 48 13.01 -2.90 -26.92
CA GLU A 48 13.00 -2.95 -28.38
C GLU A 48 13.30 -1.59 -29.05
N THR A 49 13.13 -0.45 -28.36
CA THR A 49 13.03 0.88 -28.99
C THR A 49 13.95 1.96 -28.40
N SER A 50 15.20 1.61 -28.06
CA SER A 50 16.25 2.52 -27.55
C SER A 50 16.69 3.67 -28.51
N SER A 51 15.81 4.22 -29.35
CA SER A 51 16.17 5.21 -30.38
C SER A 51 15.25 6.43 -30.54
N LEU A 52 14.18 6.59 -29.75
CA LEU A 52 13.21 7.69 -29.94
C LEU A 52 13.11 8.59 -28.70
N GLY A 53 14.06 9.51 -28.58
CA GLY A 53 14.18 10.43 -27.45
C GLY A 53 13.06 11.47 -27.34
N CYS A 54 12.13 11.26 -26.40
CA CYS A 54 11.21 12.29 -25.92
C CYS A 54 11.43 12.51 -24.41
N SER A 55 11.84 13.72 -24.03
CA SER A 55 12.41 14.04 -22.70
C SER A 55 11.49 13.72 -21.52
N ASP A 56 10.22 14.13 -21.57
CA ASP A 56 9.27 13.93 -20.45
C ASP A 56 8.91 12.45 -20.25
N TYR A 57 8.85 11.68 -21.34
CA TYR A 57 8.60 10.24 -21.30
C TYR A 57 9.81 9.47 -20.76
N ILE A 58 11.04 9.92 -21.07
CA ILE A 58 12.28 9.37 -20.52
C ILE A 58 12.35 9.61 -19.00
N PHE A 59 12.00 10.81 -18.52
CA PHE A 59 12.01 11.10 -17.07
C PHE A 59 11.00 10.26 -16.28
N GLN A 60 9.80 10.03 -16.82
CA GLN A 60 8.81 9.12 -16.20
C GLN A 60 9.24 7.64 -16.25
N LEU A 61 9.97 7.24 -17.30
CA LEU A 61 10.51 5.88 -17.45
C LEU A 61 11.69 5.62 -16.51
N ASP A 62 12.63 6.55 -16.37
CA ASP A 62 13.74 6.46 -15.40
C ASP A 62 13.20 6.42 -13.96
N TYR A 63 12.20 7.26 -13.65
CA TYR A 63 11.51 7.23 -12.36
C TYR A 63 10.93 5.85 -12.06
N LEU A 64 10.21 5.25 -13.01
CA LEU A 64 9.60 3.94 -12.79
C LEU A 64 10.63 2.80 -12.76
N TYR A 65 11.73 2.90 -13.49
CA TYR A 65 12.82 1.91 -13.48
C TYR A 65 13.57 1.92 -12.14
N ASP A 66 13.86 3.11 -11.61
CA ASP A 66 14.53 3.28 -10.33
C ASP A 66 13.69 2.77 -9.15
N PHE A 67 12.39 3.04 -9.16
CA PHE A 67 11.48 2.50 -8.14
C PHE A 67 11.15 1.02 -8.36
N TYR A 68 11.32 0.48 -9.57
CA TYR A 68 11.03 -0.92 -9.88
C TYR A 68 11.97 -1.87 -9.14
N GLU A 69 13.28 -1.58 -9.11
CA GLU A 69 14.24 -2.40 -8.36
C GLU A 69 13.93 -2.38 -6.86
N LEU A 70 13.68 -1.19 -6.30
CA LEU A 70 13.32 -1.02 -4.90
C LEU A 70 11.98 -1.71 -4.56
N ALA A 71 10.97 -1.59 -5.42
CA ALA A 71 9.69 -2.26 -5.26
C ALA A 71 9.85 -3.78 -5.23
N TRP A 72 10.67 -4.34 -6.12
CA TRP A 72 10.98 -5.77 -6.13
C TRP A 72 11.73 -6.22 -4.88
N GLU A 73 12.63 -5.41 -4.33
CA GLU A 73 13.23 -5.69 -3.03
C GLU A 73 12.15 -5.76 -1.94
N VAL A 74 11.28 -4.76 -1.84
CA VAL A 74 10.20 -4.74 -0.84
C VAL A 74 9.29 -5.96 -0.98
N ILE A 75 8.93 -6.36 -2.20
CA ILE A 75 8.10 -7.53 -2.45
C ILE A 75 8.80 -8.82 -2.03
N LYS A 76 10.10 -8.96 -2.35
CA LYS A 76 10.90 -10.11 -1.89
C LYS A 76 10.96 -10.17 -0.37
N LEU A 77 11.06 -9.02 0.29
CA LEU A 77 11.11 -8.94 1.75
C LEU A 77 9.75 -9.25 2.40
N ALA A 78 8.65 -8.79 1.81
CA ALA A 78 7.28 -9.05 2.28
C ALA A 78 6.83 -10.50 2.02
N GLY A 79 7.49 -11.17 1.06
CA GLY A 79 7.10 -12.48 0.56
C GLY A 79 5.71 -12.46 -0.10
N CYS A 80 5.00 -13.58 -0.02
CA CYS A 80 3.66 -13.74 -0.60
C CYS A 80 2.53 -13.27 0.34
N LEU A 81 2.82 -12.41 1.33
CA LEU A 81 1.83 -11.95 2.32
C LEU A 81 1.14 -10.68 1.80
N PRO A 82 -0.14 -10.76 1.37
CA PRO A 82 -0.85 -9.61 0.81
C PRO A 82 -0.93 -8.44 1.77
N LEU A 83 -1.07 -8.70 3.08
CA LEU A 83 -1.08 -7.65 4.10
C LEU A 83 0.28 -6.96 4.24
N GLY A 84 1.38 -7.73 4.22
CA GLY A 84 2.72 -7.19 4.28
C GLY A 84 2.99 -6.22 3.14
N LEU A 85 2.62 -6.61 1.92
CA LEU A 85 2.75 -5.78 0.73
C LEU A 85 1.95 -4.47 0.84
N ARG A 86 0.73 -4.51 1.40
CA ARG A 86 -0.13 -3.34 1.57
C ARG A 86 0.39 -2.38 2.63
N VAL A 87 0.81 -2.89 3.79
CA VAL A 87 1.36 -2.07 4.88
C VAL A 87 2.68 -1.43 4.45
N LEU A 88 3.57 -2.18 3.81
CA LEU A 88 4.85 -1.64 3.31
C LEU A 88 4.63 -0.63 2.20
N GLY A 89 3.72 -0.91 1.25
CA GLY A 89 3.33 0.03 0.21
C GLY A 89 2.82 1.34 0.82
N SER A 90 1.85 1.27 1.73
CA SER A 90 1.30 2.46 2.40
C SER A 90 2.35 3.22 3.21
N TYR A 91 3.27 2.51 3.88
CA TYR A 91 4.37 3.14 4.60
C TYR A 91 5.30 3.94 3.66
N LEU A 92 5.55 3.42 2.45
CA LEU A 92 6.42 4.03 1.44
C LEU A 92 5.73 5.09 0.58
N ARG A 93 4.39 5.14 0.59
CA ARG A 93 3.62 6.12 -0.18
C ARG A 93 4.04 7.56 0.10
N GLY A 94 4.21 8.32 -0.98
CA GLY A 94 4.55 9.75 -0.94
C GLY A 94 5.99 10.07 -0.55
N LYS A 95 6.82 9.06 -0.30
CA LYS A 95 8.26 9.23 0.00
C LYS A 95 9.09 9.33 -1.29
N SER A 96 10.18 10.07 -1.21
CA SER A 96 11.19 10.15 -2.28
C SER A 96 11.98 8.85 -2.41
N ARG A 97 12.71 8.70 -3.53
CA ARG A 97 13.60 7.55 -3.78
C ARG A 97 14.62 7.36 -2.66
N ASP A 98 15.27 8.44 -2.22
CA ASP A 98 16.25 8.40 -1.14
C ASP A 98 15.62 7.97 0.19
N GLU A 99 14.38 8.39 0.44
CA GLU A 99 13.63 7.95 1.63
C GLU A 99 13.27 6.46 1.57
N TRP A 100 13.03 5.91 0.37
CA TRP A 100 12.84 4.46 0.18
C TRP A 100 14.13 3.68 0.46
N GLU A 101 15.25 4.11 -0.13
CA GLU A 101 16.56 3.49 0.10
C GLU A 101 16.94 3.51 1.59
N ASN A 102 16.68 4.63 2.28
CA ASN A 102 16.93 4.74 3.72
C ASN A 102 15.95 3.92 4.58
N ALA A 103 14.73 3.69 4.08
CA ALA A 103 13.73 2.87 4.76
C ALA A 103 14.03 1.36 4.63
N LEU A 104 14.56 0.92 3.49
CA LEU A 104 14.75 -0.51 3.18
C LEU A 104 15.50 -1.30 4.27
N PRO A 105 16.61 -0.82 4.85
CA PRO A 105 17.28 -1.53 5.95
C PRO A 105 16.37 -1.72 7.19
N ARG A 106 15.55 -0.72 7.50
CA ARG A 106 14.57 -0.80 8.60
C ARG A 106 13.43 -1.77 8.27
N LEU A 107 12.99 -1.80 7.02
CA LEU A 107 11.99 -2.75 6.54
C LEU A 107 12.51 -4.19 6.61
N ARG A 108 13.75 -4.44 6.15
CA ARG A 108 14.44 -5.74 6.24
C ARG A 108 14.46 -6.27 7.67
N SER A 109 15.02 -5.47 8.59
CA SER A 109 15.12 -5.84 10.01
C SER A 109 13.77 -5.99 10.72
N SER A 110 12.73 -5.32 10.24
CA SER A 110 11.37 -5.53 10.72
C SER A 110 10.85 -6.86 10.18
N LEU A 111 10.91 -7.10 8.88
CA LEU A 111 10.38 -8.31 8.23
C LEU A 111 11.03 -9.61 8.72
N ASP A 112 12.30 -9.58 9.08
CA ASP A 112 12.99 -10.73 9.73
C ASP A 112 12.35 -11.14 11.06
N LYS A 113 11.64 -10.21 11.73
CA LYS A 113 10.93 -10.45 13.00
C LYS A 113 9.50 -10.99 12.80
N GLY A 114 9.07 -11.23 11.56
CA GLY A 114 7.77 -11.80 11.23
C GLY A 114 6.67 -10.76 10.99
N ILE A 115 5.41 -11.19 11.00
CA ILE A 115 4.26 -10.32 10.66
C ILE A 115 3.95 -9.28 11.75
N GLU A 116 4.25 -9.59 13.01
CA GLU A 116 4.01 -8.70 14.15
C GLU A 116 4.75 -7.36 14.00
N SER A 117 5.98 -7.39 13.49
CA SER A 117 6.76 -6.17 13.26
C SER A 117 6.24 -5.32 12.10
N ILE A 118 5.64 -5.95 11.07
CA ILE A 118 4.98 -5.25 9.97
C ILE A 118 3.77 -4.50 10.51
N LEU A 119 2.96 -5.17 11.34
CA LEU A 119 1.79 -4.57 11.97
C LEU A 119 2.20 -3.43 12.91
N MET A 120 3.27 -3.62 13.69
CA MET A 120 3.85 -2.54 14.50
C MET A 120 4.32 -1.37 13.63
N LEU A 121 4.86 -1.61 12.45
CA LEU A 121 5.30 -0.55 11.55
C LEU A 121 4.11 0.27 11.02
N GLY A 122 2.99 -0.40 10.68
CA GLY A 122 1.74 0.27 10.34
C GLY A 122 1.17 1.06 11.53
N TYR A 123 1.11 0.46 12.71
CA TYR A 123 0.63 1.08 13.95
C TYR A 123 1.44 2.30 14.38
N ASN A 124 2.77 2.18 14.38
CA ASN A 124 3.68 3.29 14.69
C ASN A 124 3.59 4.42 13.66
N GLY A 125 3.23 4.07 12.41
CA GLY A 125 3.02 5.01 11.32
C GLY A 125 1.69 5.78 11.37
N LEU A 126 0.83 5.54 12.37
CA LEU A 126 -0.39 6.33 12.58
C LEU A 126 -0.05 7.75 13.05
N PRO A 127 -0.78 8.77 12.55
CA PRO A 127 -0.38 10.16 12.69
C PRO A 127 -0.60 10.71 14.11
N CYS A 128 -1.52 10.15 14.90
CA CYS A 128 -1.78 10.60 16.26
C CYS A 128 -2.15 9.45 17.22
N ASP A 129 -2.11 9.73 18.52
CA ASP A 129 -2.44 8.75 19.56
C ASP A 129 -3.93 8.36 19.57
N LYS A 130 -4.84 9.27 19.13
CA LYS A 130 -6.27 8.94 19.00
C LYS A 130 -6.50 7.81 18.00
N ASP A 131 -5.83 7.84 16.85
CA ASP A 131 -5.91 6.77 15.84
C ASP A 131 -5.35 5.45 16.35
N ARG A 132 -4.26 5.51 17.13
CA ARG A 132 -3.67 4.33 17.78
C ARG A 132 -4.62 3.72 18.80
N THR A 133 -5.27 4.55 19.60
CA THR A 133 -6.30 4.09 20.55
C THR A 133 -7.50 3.50 19.82
N LEU A 134 -7.97 4.14 18.74
CA LEU A 134 -9.07 3.63 17.92
C LEU A 134 -8.74 2.26 17.32
N PHE A 135 -7.52 2.07 16.81
CA PHE A 135 -7.05 0.77 16.32
C PHE A 135 -7.20 -0.33 17.38
N LEU A 136 -6.78 -0.05 18.62
CA LEU A 136 -6.88 -1.01 19.72
C LEU A 136 -8.34 -1.36 20.05
N TYR A 137 -9.24 -0.36 20.08
CA TYR A 137 -10.67 -0.62 20.27
C TYR A 137 -11.22 -1.53 19.17
N ILE A 138 -10.87 -1.27 17.91
CA ILE A 138 -11.30 -2.09 16.79
C ILE A 138 -10.75 -3.52 16.91
N ALA A 139 -9.46 -3.65 17.18
CA ALA A 139 -8.81 -4.95 17.30
C ALA A 139 -9.41 -5.81 18.41
N CYS A 140 -9.71 -5.21 19.57
CA CYS A 140 -10.20 -5.95 20.72
C CYS A 140 -11.72 -6.21 20.67
N PHE A 141 -12.51 -5.27 20.14
CA PHE A 141 -13.96 -5.28 20.34
C PHE A 141 -14.79 -5.15 19.07
N PHE A 142 -14.28 -4.49 18.02
CA PHE A 142 -15.10 -4.07 16.89
C PHE A 142 -14.70 -4.69 15.54
N SER A 143 -13.79 -5.66 15.51
CA SER A 143 -13.53 -6.44 14.30
C SER A 143 -14.78 -7.22 13.88
N GLY A 144 -15.18 -7.06 12.62
CA GLY A 144 -16.40 -7.62 12.03
C GLY A 144 -17.68 -6.83 12.36
N ILE A 145 -17.59 -5.72 13.08
CA ILE A 145 -18.77 -4.93 13.48
C ILE A 145 -19.08 -3.84 12.45
N ALA A 146 -20.38 -3.58 12.24
CA ALA A 146 -20.87 -2.52 11.36
C ALA A 146 -20.30 -1.15 11.75
N VAL A 147 -19.81 -0.39 10.77
CA VAL A 147 -19.17 0.93 10.94
C VAL A 147 -20.04 1.88 11.76
N ASP A 148 -21.34 1.94 11.47
CA ASP A 148 -22.28 2.82 12.20
C ASP A 148 -22.39 2.45 13.68
N ARG A 149 -22.27 1.16 14.02
CA ARG A 149 -22.24 0.71 15.41
C ARG A 149 -20.93 1.08 16.10
N VAL A 150 -19.80 0.98 15.39
CA VAL A 150 -18.50 1.41 15.94
C VAL A 150 -18.53 2.90 16.27
N LYS A 151 -19.04 3.73 15.35
CA LYS A 151 -19.20 5.18 15.57
C LYS A 151 -20.08 5.48 16.76
N SER A 152 -21.27 4.87 16.82
CA SER A 152 -22.20 5.08 17.93
C SER A 152 -21.63 4.65 19.28
N CYS A 153 -20.86 3.55 19.33
CA CYS A 153 -20.24 3.09 20.59
C CYS A 153 -19.08 3.97 21.05
N LEU A 154 -18.45 4.75 20.16
CA LEU A 154 -17.26 5.55 20.44
C LEU A 154 -17.50 7.06 20.32
N GLU A 155 -18.76 7.48 20.18
CA GLU A 155 -19.16 8.88 20.01
C GLU A 155 -18.66 9.77 21.16
N ASP A 156 -18.74 9.27 22.39
CA ASP A 156 -18.31 9.98 23.60
C ASP A 156 -16.82 9.82 23.94
N CYS A 157 -16.04 9.09 23.12
CA CYS A 157 -14.64 8.78 23.43
C CYS A 157 -13.64 9.85 22.97
N ASP A 158 -14.09 10.95 22.35
CA ASP A 158 -13.22 12.00 21.76
C ASP A 158 -12.13 11.44 20.82
N LEU A 159 -12.46 10.40 20.03
CA LEU A 159 -11.50 9.71 19.16
C LEU A 159 -11.50 10.17 17.70
N ASP A 160 -12.41 11.06 17.30
CA ASP A 160 -12.63 11.43 15.89
C ASP A 160 -12.71 10.18 14.98
N VAL A 161 -13.71 9.33 15.28
CA VAL A 161 -13.82 7.97 14.74
C VAL A 161 -13.83 7.94 13.21
N ASP A 162 -14.48 8.92 12.58
CA ASP A 162 -14.51 9.04 11.12
C ASP A 162 -13.12 9.27 10.52
N HIS A 163 -12.36 10.23 11.06
CA HIS A 163 -11.01 10.52 10.59
C HIS A 163 -10.06 9.36 10.90
N GLY A 164 -10.16 8.78 12.10
CA GLY A 164 -9.33 7.65 12.50
C GLY A 164 -9.57 6.41 11.64
N LEU A 165 -10.83 6.06 11.32
CA LEU A 165 -11.14 4.94 10.41
C LEU A 165 -10.50 5.16 9.03
N HIS A 166 -10.55 6.38 8.51
CA HIS A 166 -9.88 6.71 7.25
C HIS A 166 -8.37 6.51 7.34
N ASN A 167 -7.71 7.00 8.39
CA ASN A 167 -6.27 6.83 8.57
C ASN A 167 -5.86 5.36 8.71
N LEU A 168 -6.63 4.58 9.45
CA LEU A 168 -6.40 3.14 9.62
C LEU A 168 -6.53 2.37 8.31
N GLU A 169 -7.51 2.72 7.48
CA GLU A 169 -7.69 2.14 6.15
C GLU A 169 -6.55 2.54 5.20
N GLN A 170 -6.15 3.81 5.19
CA GLN A 170 -4.99 4.29 4.42
C GLN A 170 -3.71 3.54 4.80
N LYS A 171 -3.52 3.23 6.09
CA LYS A 171 -2.39 2.43 6.59
C LYS A 171 -2.54 0.92 6.40
N SER A 172 -3.63 0.47 5.77
CA SER A 172 -3.94 -0.94 5.54
C SER A 172 -4.00 -1.79 6.82
N LEU A 173 -4.30 -1.16 7.95
CA LEU A 173 -4.47 -1.84 9.24
C LEU A 173 -5.86 -2.45 9.37
N ILE A 174 -6.85 -1.85 8.71
CA ILE A 174 -8.22 -2.33 8.60
C ILE A 174 -8.68 -2.28 7.14
N SER A 175 -9.83 -2.90 6.87
CA SER A 175 -10.60 -2.70 5.65
C SER A 175 -12.08 -2.55 5.95
N ILE A 176 -12.78 -1.69 5.21
CA ILE A 176 -14.23 -1.58 5.30
C ILE A 176 -14.85 -2.52 4.27
N ASN A 177 -15.64 -3.50 4.73
CA ASN A 177 -16.39 -4.37 3.86
C ASN A 177 -17.54 -3.58 3.22
N THR A 178 -17.50 -3.38 1.91
CA THR A 178 -18.49 -2.56 1.20
C THR A 178 -19.84 -3.25 1.03
N VAL A 179 -19.92 -4.58 1.19
CA VAL A 179 -21.17 -5.34 1.09
C VAL A 179 -21.94 -5.29 2.41
N PHE A 180 -21.24 -5.48 3.52
CA PHE A 180 -21.86 -5.56 4.85
C PHE A 180 -21.71 -4.28 5.68
N GLY A 181 -20.90 -3.32 5.23
CA GLY A 181 -20.62 -2.08 5.95
C GLY A 181 -19.86 -2.31 7.25
N SER A 182 -19.10 -3.41 7.38
CA SER A 182 -18.38 -3.78 8.60
C SER A 182 -16.90 -3.43 8.55
N VAL A 183 -16.33 -3.06 9.69
CA VAL A 183 -14.88 -2.91 9.86
C VAL A 183 -14.29 -4.30 10.00
N GLU A 184 -13.36 -4.67 9.12
CA GLU A 184 -12.65 -5.94 9.20
C GLU A 184 -11.17 -5.68 9.49
N MET A 185 -10.62 -6.42 10.44
CA MET A 185 -9.18 -6.56 10.54
C MET A 185 -8.70 -7.70 9.65
N HIS A 186 -7.56 -7.51 9.00
CA HIS A 186 -6.95 -8.56 8.21
C HIS A 186 -6.52 -9.72 9.10
N THR A 187 -6.84 -10.96 8.70
CA THR A 187 -6.72 -12.21 9.49
C THR A 187 -5.28 -12.65 9.84
N LEU A 188 -4.31 -11.74 9.73
CA LEU A 188 -2.92 -11.95 10.17
C LEU A 188 -2.62 -11.17 11.47
N LEU A 189 -3.67 -10.61 12.09
CA LEU A 189 -3.71 -10.04 13.45
C LEU A 189 -4.22 -11.08 14.44
#